data_AF-X6LNL0-F1
#
_entry.id   AF-X6LNL0-F1
#
_cell.length_a   1.000
_cell.length_b   1.000
_cell.length_c   1.000
_cell.angle_alpha   90.00
_cell.angle_beta   90.00
_cell.angle_gamma   90.00
#
_symmetry.space_group_name_H-M   'P 1'
#
loop_
_entity.id
_entity.type
_entity.pdbx_description
1 polymer ?
#
loop_
_entity_poly.entity_id
_entity_poly.type
_entity_poly.pdbx_seq_one_letter_code
_entity_poly.pdbx_strand_id
1 'polypeptide(L)'
;MIKTNEEKNKNYQIMLFYKKIGLSIEYNEDNNTFQFHQLPVCDDIAQLYAYAYLCINDVIFFFGGFGDKAASKSVHKYSIREKKWMTFQNTLPNPLFNCIAILSEEDNYIHIIGGKNNNCAILLTHMKTKVSLWDHSLLSKNEIKYIIQNWIRISEINFGWIDDFDKIIIKYSRWNKEHN
;
A
#
# COMPACT_ATOMS: atom_id res chain seq x y z
N MET A 1 40.78 -16.44 7.04
CA MET A 1 40.47 -15.02 7.31
C MET A 1 39.61 -14.52 6.16
N ILE A 2 38.28 -14.61 6.29
CA ILE A 2 37.34 -14.13 5.26
C ILE A 2 36.84 -12.77 5.75
N LYS A 3 37.35 -11.70 5.13
CA LYS A 3 36.72 -10.38 5.18
C LYS A 3 35.89 -10.25 3.92
N THR A 4 34.58 -10.15 4.10
CA THR A 4 33.70 -9.36 3.24
C THR A 4 32.49 -9.00 4.09
N ASN A 5 32.63 -7.94 4.89
CA ASN A 5 31.48 -7.17 5.31
C ASN A 5 30.98 -6.50 4.03
N GLU A 6 29.84 -6.95 3.50
CA GLU A 6 29.06 -6.11 2.61
C GLU A 6 28.68 -4.87 3.43
N GLU A 7 29.36 -3.74 3.20
CA GLU A 7 28.90 -2.45 3.67
C GLU A 7 27.53 -2.21 3.02
N LYS A 8 26.47 -2.54 3.76
CA LYS A 8 25.12 -2.17 3.38
C LYS A 8 25.08 -0.65 3.35
N ASN A 9 25.07 -0.10 2.14
CA ASN A 9 24.89 1.33 1.89
C ASN A 9 23.62 1.79 2.64
N LYS A 10 23.79 2.58 3.71
CA LYS A 10 22.69 2.94 4.63
C LYS A 10 21.89 4.12 4.10
N ASN A 11 21.30 3.93 2.91
CA ASN A 11 20.44 4.92 2.29
C ASN A 11 18.97 4.57 2.55
N TYR A 12 18.26 5.53 3.15
CA TYR A 12 16.85 5.45 3.44
C TYR A 12 16.08 6.36 2.50
N GLN A 13 14.94 5.91 2.02
CA GLN A 13 13.99 6.75 1.32
C GLN A 13 12.77 6.97 2.20
N ILE A 14 12.49 8.23 2.51
CA ILE A 14 11.35 8.67 3.30
C ILE A 14 10.43 9.44 2.37
N MET A 15 9.13 9.16 2.43
CA MET A 15 8.14 9.91 1.67
C MET A 15 7.28 10.74 2.62
N LEU A 16 7.13 12.02 2.29
CA LEU A 16 6.27 12.94 3.02
C LEU A 16 5.20 13.48 2.09
N PHE A 17 3.95 13.30 2.47
CA PHE A 17 2.80 13.92 1.82
C PHE A 17 2.01 14.71 2.85
N TYR A 18 1.80 15.99 2.61
CA TYR A 18 1.01 16.88 3.44
C TYR A 18 0.44 18.02 2.61
N LYS A 19 -0.89 18.05 2.44
CA LYS A 19 -1.57 19.00 1.56
C LYS A 19 -0.93 18.98 0.16
N LYS A 20 -0.55 20.13 -0.39
CA LYS A 20 0.13 20.27 -1.69
C LYS A 20 1.62 19.89 -1.67
N ILE A 21 2.15 19.46 -0.53
CA ILE A 21 3.57 19.12 -0.37
C ILE A 21 3.72 17.60 -0.54
N GLY A 22 4.48 17.19 -1.55
CA GLY A 22 4.97 15.83 -1.73
C GLY A 22 6.50 15.86 -1.82
N LEU A 23 7.17 15.09 -0.98
CA LEU A 23 8.64 15.00 -0.95
C LEU A 23 9.09 13.53 -0.90
N SER A 24 10.10 13.22 -1.70
CA SER A 24 10.98 12.08 -1.49
C SER A 24 12.25 12.61 -0.84
N ILE A 25 12.55 12.11 0.35
CA ILE A 25 13.69 12.50 1.15
C ILE A 25 14.62 11.29 1.18
N GLU A 26 15.77 11.43 0.55
CA GLU A 26 16.84 10.44 0.63
C GLU A 26 17.73 10.82 1.80
N TYR A 27 17.95 9.87 2.72
CA TYR A 27 18.81 10.03 3.88
C TYR A 27 19.94 9.03 3.83
N ASN A 28 21.17 9.51 3.77
CA ASN A 28 22.37 8.68 3.89
C ASN A 28 22.88 8.75 5.33
N GLU A 29 22.81 7.63 6.05
CA GLU A 29 23.22 7.55 7.46
C GLU A 29 24.74 7.62 7.64
N ASP A 30 25.52 7.18 6.65
CA ASP A 30 26.99 7.11 6.75
C ASP A 30 27.61 8.51 6.80
N ASN A 31 27.02 9.47 6.08
CA ASN A 31 27.47 10.86 6.05
C ASN A 31 26.46 11.87 6.63
N ASN A 32 25.32 11.40 7.15
CA ASN A 32 24.22 12.21 7.69
C ASN A 32 23.69 13.27 6.71
N THR A 33 23.65 12.97 5.41
CA THR A 33 23.15 13.90 4.39
C THR A 33 21.71 13.62 3.99
N PHE A 34 20.98 14.69 3.68
CA PHE A 34 19.62 14.65 3.16
C PHE A 34 19.58 15.20 1.75
N GLN A 35 18.91 14.50 0.84
CA GLN A 35 18.54 15.00 -0.49
C GLN A 35 17.02 15.03 -0.62
N PHE A 36 16.51 16.07 -1.27
CA PHE A 36 15.08 16.33 -1.35
C PHE A 36 14.65 16.39 -2.81
N HIS A 37 13.64 15.60 -3.16
CA HIS A 37 13.03 15.59 -4.48
C HIS A 37 11.54 15.86 -4.34
N GLN A 38 11.05 16.85 -5.09
CA GLN A 38 9.62 17.15 -5.11
C GLN A 38 8.87 16.03 -5.82
N LEU A 39 7.77 15.59 -5.22
CA LEU A 39 6.83 14.65 -5.80
C LEU A 39 5.54 15.38 -6.18
N PRO A 40 4.90 15.03 -7.30
CA PRO A 40 3.59 15.56 -7.64
C PRO A 40 2.56 15.10 -6.59
N VAL A 41 1.60 15.96 -6.27
CA VAL A 41 0.43 15.64 -5.44
C VAL A 41 -0.81 15.96 -6.26
N CYS A 42 -1.77 15.03 -6.32
CA CYS A 42 -3.02 15.29 -7.03
C CYS A 42 -3.95 16.21 -6.22
N ASP A 43 -4.81 16.96 -6.91
CA ASP A 43 -5.69 17.94 -6.27
C ASP A 43 -6.69 17.29 -5.29
N ASP A 44 -7.13 16.07 -5.57
CA ASP A 44 -8.07 15.32 -4.72
C ASP A 44 -7.56 15.14 -3.28
N ILE A 45 -6.28 14.78 -3.12
CA ILE A 45 -5.69 14.57 -1.79
C ILE A 45 -5.05 15.84 -1.24
N ALA A 46 -4.73 16.82 -2.09
CA ALA A 46 -4.03 18.04 -1.70
C ALA A 46 -4.79 18.89 -0.66
N GLN A 47 -6.10 18.70 -0.54
CA GLN A 47 -6.95 19.37 0.46
C GLN A 47 -7.07 18.59 1.77
N LEU A 48 -6.72 17.30 1.77
CA LEU A 48 -6.88 16.42 2.91
C LEU A 48 -5.63 16.42 3.81
N TYR A 49 -5.86 16.26 5.10
CA TYR A 49 -4.83 15.96 6.10
C TYR A 49 -5.36 14.94 7.10
N ALA A 50 -4.51 14.45 8.02
CA ALA A 50 -4.91 13.50 9.06
C ALA A 50 -5.58 12.20 8.54
N TYR A 51 -5.23 11.78 7.33
CA TYR A 51 -5.58 10.47 6.80
C TYR A 51 -4.72 9.38 7.45
N ALA A 52 -5.23 8.15 7.50
CA ALA A 52 -4.37 6.99 7.71
C ALA A 52 -3.58 6.71 6.42
N TYR A 53 -2.36 6.22 6.55
CA TYR A 53 -1.56 5.75 5.43
C TYR A 53 -0.98 4.36 5.70
N LEU A 54 -0.75 3.59 4.64
CA LEU A 54 -0.15 2.26 4.72
C LEU A 54 0.68 2.02 3.46
N CYS A 55 1.97 1.73 3.63
CA CYS A 55 2.85 1.36 2.53
C CYS A 55 2.90 -0.16 2.39
N ILE A 56 2.60 -0.67 1.20
CA ILE A 56 2.67 -2.10 0.85
C ILE A 56 3.47 -2.23 -0.45
N ASN A 57 4.68 -2.78 -0.36
CA ASN A 57 5.65 -2.77 -1.46
C ASN A 57 5.84 -1.32 -1.98
N ASP A 58 5.80 -1.10 -3.30
CA ASP A 58 5.98 0.21 -3.94
C ASP A 58 4.68 1.03 -4.03
N VAL A 59 3.70 0.76 -3.17
CA VAL A 59 2.39 1.40 -3.19
C VAL A 59 2.05 1.96 -1.82
N ILE A 60 1.62 3.22 -1.77
CA ILE A 60 1.11 3.86 -0.56
C ILE A 60 -0.39 4.05 -0.70
N PHE A 61 -1.15 3.49 0.24
CA PHE A 61 -2.58 3.73 0.38
C PHE A 61 -2.84 4.84 1.40
N PHE A 62 -3.85 5.65 1.14
CA PHE A 62 -4.33 6.72 2.00
C PHE A 62 -5.83 6.55 2.24
N PHE A 63 -6.25 6.58 3.50
CA PHE A 63 -7.63 6.29 3.90
C PHE A 63 -8.22 7.47 4.69
N GLY A 64 -9.33 8.01 4.18
CA GLY A 64 -10.09 9.07 4.83
C GLY A 64 -9.34 10.40 4.84
N GLY A 65 -9.31 11.04 6.00
CA GLY A 65 -8.69 12.36 6.20
C GLY A 65 -9.73 13.45 6.44
N PHE A 66 -9.27 14.66 6.67
CA PHE A 66 -10.10 15.84 6.93
C PHE A 66 -9.70 16.94 5.96
N GLY A 67 -10.69 17.52 5.28
CA GLY A 67 -10.51 18.57 4.28
C GLY A 67 -11.40 19.76 4.60
N ASP A 68 -12.12 20.26 3.59
CA ASP A 68 -13.05 21.39 3.63
C ASP A 68 -14.15 21.27 4.72
N LYS A 69 -13.72 21.44 5.97
CA LYS A 69 -14.50 21.34 7.22
C LYS A 69 -15.26 20.03 7.41
N ALA A 70 -14.85 18.97 6.72
CA ALA A 70 -15.47 17.66 6.82
C ALA A 70 -14.43 16.54 6.71
N ALA A 71 -14.74 15.42 7.38
CA ALA A 71 -14.02 14.17 7.21
C ALA A 71 -14.36 13.57 5.84
N SER A 72 -13.35 12.95 5.22
CA SER A 72 -13.45 12.26 3.95
C SER A 72 -13.61 10.76 4.17
N LYS A 73 -14.28 10.12 3.21
CA LYS A 73 -14.33 8.66 3.04
C LYS A 73 -13.47 8.18 1.87
N SER A 74 -12.78 9.08 1.18
CA SER A 74 -11.98 8.76 0.00
C SER A 74 -10.84 7.81 0.33
N VAL A 75 -10.46 7.02 -0.68
CA VAL A 75 -9.26 6.18 -0.64
C VAL A 75 -8.42 6.57 -1.83
N HIS A 76 -7.15 6.85 -1.58
CA HIS A 76 -6.18 7.20 -2.62
C HIS A 76 -5.02 6.22 -2.59
N LYS A 77 -4.38 6.08 -3.75
CA LYS A 77 -3.20 5.26 -3.97
C LYS A 77 -2.12 6.12 -4.62
N TYR A 78 -0.89 5.97 -4.17
CA TYR A 78 0.30 6.49 -4.82
C TYR A 78 1.21 5.33 -5.22
N SER A 79 1.55 5.23 -6.51
CA SER A 79 2.56 4.30 -7.03
C SER A 79 3.93 4.98 -6.96
N ILE A 80 4.82 4.44 -6.12
CA ILE A 80 6.17 4.98 -5.90
C ILE A 80 6.99 4.90 -7.19
N ARG A 81 6.94 3.76 -7.86
CA ARG A 81 7.67 3.50 -9.10
C ARG A 81 7.24 4.42 -10.24
N GLU A 82 5.93 4.55 -10.44
CA GLU A 82 5.39 5.37 -11.52
C GLU A 82 5.29 6.86 -11.17
N LYS A 83 5.42 7.21 -9.88
CA LYS A 83 5.17 8.55 -9.34
C LYS A 83 3.79 9.08 -9.70
N LYS A 84 2.79 8.19 -9.64
CA LYS A 84 1.41 8.47 -10.06
C LYS A 84 0.42 8.28 -8.93
N TRP A 85 -0.56 9.17 -8.91
CA TRP A 85 -1.72 9.11 -8.04
C TRP A 85 -2.89 8.42 -8.72
N MET A 86 -3.70 7.73 -7.92
CA MET A 86 -4.99 7.18 -8.30
C MET A 86 -5.97 7.40 -7.15
N THR A 87 -7.17 7.88 -7.47
CA THR A 87 -8.29 7.97 -6.54
C THR A 87 -9.26 6.83 -6.84
N PHE A 88 -9.64 6.07 -5.83
CA PHE A 88 -10.62 5.00 -6.01
C PHE A 88 -12.04 5.55 -6.05
N GLN A 89 -12.89 4.97 -6.91
CA GLN A 89 -14.34 5.24 -6.85
C GLN A 89 -14.99 4.59 -5.63
N ASN A 90 -14.51 3.41 -5.24
CA ASN A 90 -14.91 2.77 -3.99
C ASN A 90 -14.36 3.57 -2.81
N THR A 91 -15.22 3.83 -1.83
CA THR A 91 -14.87 4.63 -0.64
C THR A 91 -15.01 3.80 0.63
N LEU A 92 -14.47 4.33 1.73
CA LEU A 92 -14.79 3.85 3.07
C LEU A 92 -16.31 3.96 3.34
N PRO A 93 -16.87 3.09 4.18
CA PRO A 93 -18.30 3.13 4.49
C PRO A 93 -18.69 4.37 5.30
N ASN A 94 -17.78 4.89 6.13
CA ASN A 94 -17.98 6.10 6.91
C ASN A 94 -16.80 7.06 6.72
N PRO A 95 -17.03 8.38 6.70
CA PRO A 95 -15.96 9.36 6.68
C PRO A 95 -15.27 9.43 8.05
N LEU A 96 -13.94 9.46 8.06
CA LEU A 96 -13.14 9.56 9.28
C LEU A 96 -11.74 10.14 9.03
N PHE A 97 -11.15 10.69 10.08
CA PHE A 97 -9.76 11.19 10.11
C PHE A 97 -9.10 10.85 11.44
N ASN A 98 -7.78 11.07 11.55
CA ASN A 98 -6.96 10.65 12.70
C ASN A 98 -7.10 9.15 13.02
N CYS A 99 -7.35 8.32 12.01
CA CYS A 99 -7.33 6.86 12.14
C CYS A 99 -5.94 6.32 11.82
N ILE A 100 -5.75 5.02 12.09
CA ILE A 100 -4.53 4.28 11.77
C ILE A 100 -4.90 3.15 10.81
N ALA A 101 -4.02 2.87 9.85
CA ALA A 101 -4.12 1.70 8.97
C ALA A 101 -2.95 0.75 9.27
N ILE A 102 -3.24 -0.54 9.44
CA ILE A 102 -2.24 -1.59 9.64
C ILE A 102 -2.51 -2.76 8.70
N LEU A 103 -1.47 -3.42 8.21
CA LEU A 103 -1.59 -4.64 7.43
C LEU A 103 -1.56 -5.87 8.35
N SER A 104 -2.50 -6.79 8.16
CA SER A 104 -2.37 -8.17 8.64
C SER A 104 -1.67 -8.99 7.56
N GLU A 105 -0.42 -9.40 7.82
CA GLU A 105 0.40 -10.15 6.86
C GLU A 105 -0.17 -11.53 6.53
N GLU A 106 -0.80 -12.19 7.51
CA GLU A 106 -1.32 -13.55 7.35
C GLU A 106 -2.55 -13.58 6.44
N ASP A 107 -3.48 -12.65 6.66
CA ASP A 107 -4.78 -12.65 6.00
C ASP A 107 -4.86 -11.68 4.81
N ASN A 108 -3.81 -10.87 4.58
CA ASN A 108 -3.76 -9.80 3.58
C ASN A 108 -4.93 -8.79 3.69
N TYR A 109 -5.31 -8.45 4.92
CA TYR A 109 -6.29 -7.41 5.21
C TYR A 109 -5.62 -6.14 5.71
N ILE A 110 -6.12 -5.02 5.24
CA ILE A 110 -5.86 -3.71 5.81
C ILE A 110 -6.90 -3.47 6.90
N HIS A 111 -6.45 -3.29 8.13
CA HIS A 111 -7.29 -2.88 9.25
C HIS A 111 -7.19 -1.37 9.42
N ILE A 112 -8.35 -0.72 9.51
CA ILE A 112 -8.47 0.71 9.82
C ILE A 112 -9.10 0.82 11.20
N ILE A 113 -8.38 1.46 12.13
CA ILE A 113 -8.71 1.48 13.56
C ILE A 113 -8.80 2.92 14.07
N GLY A 114 -9.83 3.17 14.87
CA GLY A 114 -10.05 4.43 15.59
C GLY A 114 -10.58 5.54 14.68
N GLY A 115 -10.05 6.75 14.89
CA GLY A 115 -10.41 7.94 14.14
C GLY A 115 -11.48 8.81 14.81
N LYS A 116 -11.88 9.85 14.10
CA LYS A 116 -12.90 10.82 14.51
C LYS A 116 -13.87 11.09 13.37
N ASN A 117 -15.11 11.40 13.71
CA ASN A 117 -16.10 11.88 12.75
C ASN A 117 -16.05 13.42 12.61
N ASN A 118 -16.94 13.99 11.80
CA ASN A 118 -17.06 15.43 11.58
C ASN A 118 -17.23 16.27 12.86
N ASN A 119 -17.80 15.68 13.91
CA ASN A 119 -18.03 16.35 15.20
C ASN A 119 -16.81 16.22 16.13
N CYS A 120 -15.67 15.75 15.62
CA CYS A 120 -14.47 15.42 16.39
C CYS A 120 -14.67 14.37 17.48
N ALA A 121 -15.80 13.65 17.48
CA ALA A 121 -16.06 12.57 18.42
C ALA A 121 -15.17 11.37 18.07
N ILE A 122 -14.51 10.81 19.09
CA ILE A 122 -13.68 9.61 18.95
C ILE A 122 -14.56 8.45 18.52
N LEU A 123 -14.12 7.74 17.49
CA LEU A 123 -14.77 6.55 16.99
C LEU A 123 -14.04 5.31 17.51
N LEU A 124 -14.79 4.34 18.05
CA LEU A 124 -14.27 2.99 18.35
C LEU A 124 -14.33 2.09 17.10
N THR A 125 -14.11 2.68 15.94
CA THR A 125 -14.30 2.01 14.66
C THR A 125 -13.16 1.05 14.37
N HIS A 126 -13.51 -0.18 14.02
CA HIS A 126 -12.61 -1.16 13.42
C HIS A 126 -13.22 -1.62 12.12
N MET A 127 -12.53 -1.36 11.02
CA MET A 127 -12.91 -1.86 9.70
C MET A 127 -11.76 -2.69 9.15
N LYS A 128 -12.07 -3.64 8.26
CA LYS A 128 -11.06 -4.33 7.48
C LYS A 128 -11.47 -4.45 6.03
N THR A 129 -10.48 -4.39 5.14
CA THR A 129 -10.67 -4.54 3.71
C THR A 129 -9.52 -5.36 3.14
N LYS A 130 -9.79 -6.21 2.15
CA LYS A 130 -8.72 -7.01 1.53
C LYS A 130 -7.85 -6.10 0.68
N VAL A 131 -6.54 -6.29 0.73
CA VAL A 131 -5.59 -5.56 -0.14
C VAL A 131 -5.94 -5.77 -1.62
N SER A 132 -6.33 -6.99 -1.98
CA SER A 132 -6.72 -7.37 -3.34
C SER A 132 -7.93 -6.64 -3.90
N LEU A 133 -8.78 -6.01 -3.06
CA LEU A 133 -9.87 -5.16 -3.53
C LEU A 133 -9.38 -3.81 -4.07
N TRP A 134 -8.22 -3.36 -3.60
CA TRP A 134 -7.63 -2.08 -4.02
C TRP A 134 -6.55 -2.28 -5.06
N ASP A 135 -5.79 -3.36 -4.95
CA ASP A 135 -4.75 -3.69 -5.92
C ASP A 135 -4.53 -5.21 -5.98
N HIS A 136 -5.08 -5.84 -7.02
CA HIS A 136 -4.90 -7.28 -7.28
C HIS A 136 -3.43 -7.67 -7.48
N SER A 137 -2.56 -6.73 -7.87
CA SER A 137 -1.14 -7.03 -8.02
C SER A 137 -0.44 -7.27 -6.68
N LEU A 138 -1.05 -6.88 -5.57
CA LEU A 138 -0.55 -7.06 -4.21
C LEU A 138 -1.08 -8.36 -3.55
N LEU A 139 -1.61 -9.30 -4.33
CA LEU A 139 -2.01 -10.62 -3.83
C LEU A 139 -0.83 -11.34 -3.15
N SER A 140 -1.10 -11.91 -1.98
CA SER A 140 -0.09 -12.69 -1.26
C SER A 140 0.21 -14.01 -1.99
N LYS A 141 1.36 -14.63 -1.69
CA LYS A 141 1.68 -15.96 -2.22
C LYS A 141 0.60 -16.99 -1.86
N ASN A 142 0.04 -16.88 -0.65
CA ASN A 142 -1.01 -17.77 -0.18
C ASN A 142 -2.32 -17.56 -0.96
N GLU A 143 -2.72 -16.32 -1.20
CA GLU A 143 -3.90 -16.03 -2.02
C GLU A 143 -3.72 -16.52 -3.47
N ILE A 144 -2.55 -16.29 -4.08
CA ILE A 144 -2.24 -16.80 -5.41
C ILE A 144 -2.33 -18.33 -5.42
N LYS A 145 -1.76 -19.01 -4.41
CA LYS A 145 -1.84 -20.45 -4.25
C LYS A 145 -3.28 -20.95 -4.15
N TYR A 146 -4.12 -20.31 -3.33
CA TYR A 146 -5.54 -20.66 -3.20
C TYR A 146 -6.31 -20.45 -4.50
N ILE A 147 -6.03 -19.38 -5.24
CA ILE A 147 -6.65 -19.12 -6.55
C ILE A 147 -6.28 -20.23 -7.54
N ILE A 148 -4.99 -20.60 -7.62
CA ILE A 148 -4.51 -21.69 -8.50
C ILE A 148 -5.16 -23.03 -8.11
N GLN A 149 -5.18 -23.37 -6.82
CA GLN A 149 -5.82 -24.60 -6.33
C GLN A 149 -7.32 -24.64 -6.67
N ASN A 150 -8.03 -23.53 -6.51
CA ASN A 150 -9.44 -23.45 -6.87
C ASN A 150 -9.66 -23.61 -8.38
N TRP A 151 -8.79 -23.04 -9.21
CA TRP A 151 -8.84 -23.21 -10.67
C TRP A 151 -8.59 -24.66 -11.08
N ILE A 152 -7.56 -25.32 -10.53
CA ILE A 152 -7.28 -26.74 -10.80
C ILE A 152 -8.49 -27.61 -10.47
N ARG A 153 -9.13 -27.35 -9.31
CA ARG A 153 -10.34 -28.08 -8.89
C ARG A 153 -11.50 -27.88 -9.85
N ILE A 154 -11.76 -26.64 -10.28
CA ILE A 154 -12.89 -26.32 -11.18
C ILE A 154 -12.65 -26.84 -12.60
N SER A 155 -11.41 -26.80 -13.08
CA SER A 155 -11.07 -27.20 -14.43
C SER A 155 -10.89 -28.73 -14.59
N GLU A 156 -11.08 -29.51 -13.51
CA GLU A 156 -10.91 -30.97 -13.49
C GLU A 156 -9.55 -31.43 -14.06
N ILE A 157 -8.54 -30.57 -13.91
CA ILE A 157 -7.22 -30.79 -14.47
C ILE A 157 -6.45 -31.75 -13.57
N ASN A 158 -6.22 -32.98 -14.04
CA ASN A 158 -5.33 -33.96 -13.40
C ASN A 158 -3.87 -33.67 -13.70
N PHE A 159 -3.34 -32.51 -13.28
CA PHE A 159 -1.89 -32.32 -13.26
C PHE A 159 -1.33 -32.86 -11.94
N GLY A 160 -0.32 -33.73 -12.04
CA GLY A 160 0.53 -34.07 -10.91
C GLY A 160 1.19 -32.80 -10.37
N TRP A 161 1.25 -32.68 -9.05
CA TRP A 161 1.82 -31.52 -8.36
C TRP A 161 3.24 -31.24 -8.86
N ILE A 162 3.46 -30.05 -9.43
CA ILE A 162 4.80 -29.54 -9.65
C ILE A 162 4.83 -28.19 -8.96
N ASP A 163 5.47 -28.14 -7.78
CA ASP A 163 5.69 -26.89 -7.03
C ASP A 163 6.37 -25.82 -7.91
N ASP A 164 7.10 -26.23 -8.94
CA ASP A 164 7.72 -25.31 -9.90
C ASP A 164 6.70 -24.59 -10.80
N PHE A 165 5.51 -25.16 -11.04
CA PHE A 165 4.43 -24.48 -11.76
C PHE A 165 3.87 -23.30 -10.97
N ASP A 166 3.61 -23.50 -9.67
CA ASP A 166 3.20 -22.42 -8.76
C ASP A 166 4.28 -21.32 -8.71
N LYS A 167 5.57 -21.71 -8.65
CA LYS A 167 6.69 -20.74 -8.70
C LYS A 167 6.72 -19.97 -10.03
N ILE A 168 6.46 -20.63 -11.16
CA ILE A 168 6.40 -19.99 -12.48
C ILE A 168 5.24 -18.97 -12.55
N ILE A 169 4.04 -19.33 -12.09
CA ILE A 169 2.89 -18.43 -12.08
C ILE A 169 3.13 -17.24 -11.14
N ILE A 170 3.66 -17.47 -9.94
CA ILE A 170 4.02 -16.39 -9.00
C ILE A 170 5.08 -15.47 -9.62
N LYS A 171 6.07 -16.03 -10.33
CA LYS A 171 7.09 -15.23 -11.01
C LYS A 171 6.50 -14.41 -12.16
N TYR A 172 5.62 -15.01 -12.98
CA TYR A 172 4.95 -14.34 -14.08
C TYR A 172 4.03 -13.20 -13.62
N SER A 173 3.22 -13.43 -12.59
CA SER A 173 2.33 -12.40 -12.02
C SER A 173 3.10 -11.21 -11.42
N ARG A 174 4.31 -11.46 -10.92
CA ARG A 174 5.23 -10.41 -10.44
C ARG A 174 5.96 -9.72 -11.58
N TRP A 175 6.37 -10.43 -12.62
CA TRP A 175 7.12 -9.87 -13.76
C TRP A 175 6.29 -8.92 -14.62
N ASN A 176 4.98 -9.16 -14.77
CA ASN A 176 4.07 -8.22 -15.44
C ASN A 176 3.97 -6.85 -14.75
N LYS A 177 4.50 -6.68 -13.53
CA LYS A 177 4.66 -5.37 -12.86
C LYS A 177 5.81 -4.53 -13.40
N GLU A 178 6.75 -5.13 -14.13
CA GLU A 178 7.95 -4.44 -14.59
C GLU A 178 7.81 -3.76 -15.94
N HIS A 179 6.79 -4.12 -16.71
CA HIS A 179 6.68 -3.78 -18.14
C HIS A 179 5.36 -3.09 -18.51
N ASN A 180 4.52 -2.74 -17.53
CA ASN A 180 3.32 -1.89 -17.68
C ASN A 180 3.41 -0.73 -16.70
#